data_AF-A0A977LAV2-F1
#
_entry.id   AF-A0A977LAV2-F1
#
_cell.length_a   1.000
_cell.length_b   1.000
_cell.length_c   1.000
_cell.angle_alpha   90.00
_cell.angle_beta   90.00
_cell.angle_gamma   90.00
#
_symmetry.space_group_name_H-M   'P 1'
#
loop_
_entity.id
_entity.type
_entity.pdbx_description
1 polymer ?
#
loop_
_entity_poly.entity_id
_entity_poly.type
_entity_poly.pdbx_seq_one_letter_code
_entity_poly.pdbx_strand_id
1 'polypeptide(L)'
;MTVLGSYRDGSTGDDDAKLIKGTMDMAVNIWRPLAVLLDLSEFQYEWGDSIVLFLDGPDPQRPIAIVVGPKCRQAMSTLKFGLHTTKDIVDNVEVFDDKEKAIEHLERKENGS
;
A
#
# COMPACT_ATOMS: atom_id res chain seq x y z
N MET A 1 -8.25 -4.57 2.69
CA MET A 1 -8.84 -3.23 2.54
C MET A 1 -8.60 -2.77 1.12
N THR A 2 -9.63 -2.25 0.45
CA THR A 2 -9.50 -1.66 -0.90
C THR A 2 -9.60 -0.14 -0.79
N VAL A 3 -8.70 0.58 -1.48
CA VAL A 3 -8.73 2.04 -1.58
C VAL A 3 -9.10 2.42 -3.01
N LEU A 4 -10.11 3.26 -3.15
CA LEU A 4 -10.64 3.71 -4.44
C LEU A 4 -10.64 5.24 -4.50
N GLY A 5 -10.52 5.77 -5.71
CA GLY A 5 -10.54 7.22 -5.97
C GLY A 5 -9.18 7.77 -6.37
N SER A 6 -9.12 9.10 -6.43
CA SER A 6 -7.92 9.85 -6.81
C SER A 6 -7.36 10.59 -5.61
N TYR A 7 -6.08 10.33 -5.31
CA TYR A 7 -5.33 11.06 -4.30
C TYR A 7 -5.08 12.48 -4.77
N ARG A 8 -5.29 13.46 -3.89
CA ARG A 8 -5.05 14.87 -4.24
C ARG A 8 -3.56 15.20 -4.24
N ASP A 9 -3.16 16.08 -5.14
CA ASP A 9 -1.74 16.38 -5.35
C ASP A 9 -1.11 17.19 -4.20
N GLY A 10 0.16 16.88 -3.94
CA GLY A 10 0.98 17.63 -2.98
C GLY A 10 0.41 17.66 -1.58
N SER A 11 0.49 18.81 -0.91
CA SER A 11 0.03 18.98 0.47
C SER A 11 -1.48 18.84 0.63
N THR A 12 -2.27 18.94 -0.46
CA THR A 12 -3.71 18.73 -0.39
C THR A 12 -4.08 17.26 -0.22
N GLY A 13 -3.18 16.34 -0.57
CA GLY A 13 -3.31 14.91 -0.33
C GLY A 13 -3.07 14.48 1.12
N ASP A 14 -2.54 15.35 1.98
CA ASP A 14 -2.24 15.02 3.38
C ASP A 14 -3.46 14.48 4.14
N ASP A 15 -4.62 15.07 3.88
CA ASP A 15 -5.86 14.64 4.53
C ASP A 15 -6.37 13.31 3.95
N ASP A 16 -6.10 13.01 2.67
CA ASP A 16 -6.39 11.70 2.08
C ASP A 16 -5.52 10.62 2.73
N ALA A 17 -4.21 10.89 2.89
CA ALA A 17 -3.29 9.97 3.55
C ALA A 17 -3.68 9.71 5.01
N LYS A 18 -4.05 10.75 5.77
CA LYS A 18 -4.54 10.61 7.15
C LYS A 18 -5.83 9.81 7.21
N LEU A 19 -6.77 10.03 6.30
CA LEU A 19 -8.02 9.29 6.24
C LEU A 19 -7.79 7.80 5.96
N ILE A 20 -6.97 7.49 4.95
CA ILE A 20 -6.63 6.11 4.58
C ILE A 20 -5.91 5.44 5.75
N LYS A 21 -4.87 6.08 6.31
CA LYS A 21 -4.15 5.57 7.47
C LYS A 21 -5.06 5.33 8.67
N GLY A 22 -5.86 6.32 9.05
CA GLY A 22 -6.75 6.21 10.22
C GLY A 22 -7.78 5.09 10.05
N THR A 23 -8.30 4.90 8.83
CA THR A 23 -9.22 3.80 8.52
C THR A 23 -8.52 2.45 8.65
N MET A 24 -7.30 2.32 8.14
CA MET A 24 -6.50 1.10 8.23
C MET A 24 -6.13 0.78 9.69
N ASP A 25 -5.65 1.76 10.44
CA ASP A 25 -5.29 1.63 11.85
C ASP A 25 -6.52 1.21 12.68
N MET A 26 -7.69 1.81 12.43
CA MET A 26 -8.95 1.44 13.08
C MET A 26 -9.35 0.00 12.76
N ALA A 27 -9.29 -0.40 11.48
CA ALA A 27 -9.63 -1.75 11.04
C ALA A 27 -8.71 -2.80 11.66
N VAL A 28 -7.42 -2.52 11.76
CA VAL A 28 -6.49 -3.48 12.38
C VAL A 28 -6.68 -3.57 13.89
N ASN A 29 -6.96 -2.46 14.58
CA ASN A 29 -7.15 -2.47 16.02
C ASN A 29 -8.43 -3.19 16.46
N ILE A 30 -9.53 -3.01 15.72
CA ILE A 30 -10.83 -3.60 16.08
C ILE A 30 -10.90 -5.07 15.66
N TRP A 31 -10.47 -5.42 14.44
CA TRP A 31 -10.63 -6.79 13.92
C TRP A 31 -9.44 -7.70 14.23
N ARG A 32 -8.28 -7.13 14.57
CA ARG A 32 -7.03 -7.86 14.87
C ARG A 32 -6.74 -8.97 13.84
N PRO A 33 -6.69 -8.64 12.54
CA PRO A 33 -6.47 -9.65 11.50
C PRO A 33 -5.09 -10.29 11.65
N LEU A 34 -4.92 -11.49 11.09
CA LEU A 34 -3.62 -12.18 11.05
C LEU A 34 -2.68 -11.55 10.02
N ALA A 35 -3.22 -11.11 8.88
CA ALA A 35 -2.50 -10.41 7.82
C ALA A 35 -3.35 -9.29 7.19
N VAL A 36 -2.70 -8.37 6.45
CA VAL A 36 -3.35 -7.25 5.77
C VAL A 36 -3.07 -7.30 4.27
N LEU A 37 -4.13 -7.35 3.46
CA LEU A 37 -4.06 -7.05 2.03
C LEU A 37 -4.55 -5.62 1.79
N LEU A 38 -3.70 -4.74 1.28
CA LEU A 38 -4.05 -3.39 0.84
C LEU A 38 -4.17 -3.35 -0.69
N ASP A 39 -5.38 -3.16 -1.21
CA ASP A 39 -5.67 -3.20 -2.63
C ASP A 39 -5.82 -1.79 -3.19
N LEU A 40 -4.80 -1.35 -3.93
CA LEU A 40 -4.69 -0.06 -4.63
C LEU A 40 -4.80 -0.24 -6.16
N SER A 41 -5.31 -1.37 -6.63
CA SER A 41 -5.38 -1.70 -8.07
C SER A 41 -6.14 -0.65 -8.91
N GLU A 42 -7.13 0.02 -8.32
CA GLU A 42 -7.91 1.08 -8.97
C GLU A 42 -7.65 2.48 -8.39
N PHE A 43 -6.67 2.61 -7.50
CA PHE A 43 -6.32 3.88 -6.87
C PHE A 43 -5.47 4.74 -7.82
N GLN A 44 -5.77 6.04 -7.88
CA GLN A 44 -5.04 6.99 -8.72
C GLN A 44 -4.15 7.84 -7.84
N TYR A 45 -2.85 7.85 -8.15
CA TYR A 45 -1.87 8.64 -7.43
C TYR A 45 -0.71 8.97 -8.36
N GLU A 46 -0.44 10.26 -8.52
CA GLU A 46 0.62 10.76 -9.39
C GLU A 46 1.78 11.38 -8.61
N TRP A 47 1.50 12.14 -7.54
CA TRP A 47 2.53 12.78 -6.73
C TRP A 47 2.03 13.24 -5.35
N GLY A 48 2.85 13.08 -4.31
CA GLY A 48 2.57 13.55 -2.95
C GLY A 48 3.24 12.72 -1.86
N ASP A 49 4.02 13.37 -0.99
CA ASP A 49 4.91 12.65 -0.08
C ASP A 49 4.17 11.92 1.07
N SER A 50 2.99 12.41 1.46
CA SER A 50 2.23 11.90 2.60
C SER A 50 1.66 10.50 2.42
N ILE A 51 1.66 9.95 1.20
CA ILE A 51 1.18 8.58 0.95
C ILE A 51 2.05 7.53 1.68
N VAL A 52 3.32 7.85 2.01
CA VAL A 52 4.19 6.98 2.82
C VAL A 52 3.57 6.57 4.16
N LEU A 53 2.65 7.38 4.69
CA LEU A 53 2.01 7.16 6.00
C LEU A 53 1.27 5.82 6.10
N PHE A 54 0.84 5.23 4.99
CA PHE A 54 0.12 3.95 5.01
C PHE A 54 0.82 2.82 4.25
N LEU A 55 1.97 3.07 3.61
CA LEU A 55 2.69 2.05 2.84
C LEU A 55 3.47 1.05 3.70
N ASP A 56 3.85 1.43 4.92
CA ASP A 56 4.52 0.51 5.86
C ASP A 56 3.52 -0.32 6.69
N GLY A 57 2.22 -0.20 6.37
CA GLY A 57 1.15 -0.85 7.11
C GLY A 57 0.89 -0.23 8.50
N PRO A 58 -0.12 -0.73 9.21
CA PRO A 58 -0.52 -0.20 10.52
C PRO A 58 0.28 -0.83 11.68
N ASP A 59 0.94 -1.97 11.45
CA ASP A 59 1.68 -2.73 12.46
C ASP A 59 2.90 -3.42 11.81
N PRO A 60 4.13 -3.09 12.22
CA PRO A 60 5.35 -3.68 11.65
C PRO A 60 5.48 -5.20 11.85
N GLN A 61 4.79 -5.77 12.83
CA GLN A 61 4.84 -7.21 13.11
C GLN A 61 3.79 -8.00 12.34
N ARG A 62 2.85 -7.32 11.67
CA ARG A 62 1.76 -7.96 10.95
C ARG A 62 2.11 -8.08 9.47
N PRO A 63 2.05 -9.29 8.87
CA PRO A 63 2.24 -9.46 7.44
C PRO A 63 1.33 -8.54 6.63
N ILE A 64 1.92 -7.82 5.67
CA ILE A 64 1.21 -6.99 4.72
C ILE A 64 1.58 -7.38 3.29
N ALA A 65 0.60 -7.28 2.39
CA ALA A 65 0.80 -7.28 0.95
C ALA A 65 0.00 -6.13 0.33
N ILE A 66 0.60 -5.43 -0.63
CA ILE A 66 0.03 -4.27 -1.31
C ILE A 66 -0.15 -4.62 -2.78
N VAL A 67 -1.36 -4.48 -3.31
CA VAL A 67 -1.62 -4.62 -4.74
C VAL A 67 -1.69 -3.25 -5.36
N VAL A 68 -0.93 -3.00 -6.44
CA VAL A 68 -0.90 -1.71 -7.13
C VAL A 68 -1.42 -1.81 -8.55
N GLY A 69 -2.07 -0.73 -8.99
CA GLY A 69 -2.56 -0.59 -10.35
C GLY A 69 -1.68 0.30 -11.22
N PRO A 70 -1.90 0.30 -12.55
CA PRO A 70 -1.14 1.17 -13.47
C PRO A 70 -1.30 2.67 -13.16
N LYS A 71 -2.37 3.08 -12.47
CA LYS A 71 -2.68 4.48 -12.12
C LYS A 71 -1.92 5.01 -10.90
N CYS A 72 -1.15 4.16 -10.21
CA CYS A 72 -0.32 4.59 -9.07
C CYS A 72 1.10 3.99 -9.09
N ARG A 73 1.34 2.91 -9.85
CA ARG A 73 2.58 2.13 -9.88
C ARG A 73 3.83 3.00 -10.05
N GLN A 74 3.86 3.83 -11.09
CA GLN A 74 5.05 4.65 -11.39
C GLN A 74 5.33 5.69 -10.31
N ALA A 75 4.29 6.37 -9.81
CA ALA A 75 4.43 7.35 -8.74
C ALA A 75 4.95 6.69 -7.45
N MET A 76 4.44 5.49 -7.12
CA MET A 76 4.93 4.71 -5.99
C MET A 76 6.39 4.27 -6.17
N SER A 77 6.81 3.88 -7.37
CA SER A 77 8.22 3.58 -7.67
C SER A 77 9.11 4.78 -7.36
N THR A 78 8.74 5.97 -7.84
CA THR A 78 9.52 7.20 -7.60
C THR A 78 9.57 7.59 -6.13
N LEU A 79 8.49 7.35 -5.38
CA LEU A 79 8.44 7.62 -3.96
C LEU A 79 9.33 6.66 -3.17
N LYS A 80 9.29 5.36 -3.48
CA LYS A 80 10.03 4.32 -2.73
C LYS A 80 11.53 4.30 -3.07
N PHE A 81 11.88 4.52 -4.33
CA PHE A 81 13.25 4.34 -4.84
C PHE A 81 13.90 5.64 -5.35
N GLY A 82 13.18 6.77 -5.33
CA GLY A 82 13.65 8.07 -5.78
C GLY A 82 13.25 8.42 -7.22
N LEU A 83 13.28 9.72 -7.54
CA LEU A 83 12.78 10.31 -8.79
C LEU A 83 13.40 9.74 -10.08
N HIS A 84 14.64 9.26 -10.02
CA HIS A 84 15.39 8.75 -11.18
C HIS A 84 15.53 7.22 -11.18
N THR A 85 14.69 6.53 -10.41
CA THR A 85 14.72 5.07 -10.33
C THR A 85 14.36 4.41 -11.67
N THR A 86 15.03 3.31 -11.97
CA THR A 86 14.61 2.35 -12.99
C THR A 86 13.92 1.13 -12.38
N LYS A 87 13.85 1.04 -11.05
CA LYS A 87 13.17 -0.02 -10.32
C LYS A 87 11.66 0.19 -10.35
N ASP A 88 10.96 -0.92 -10.42
CA ASP A 88 9.51 -0.96 -10.32
C ASP A 88 9.10 -1.17 -8.87
N ILE A 89 8.01 -0.56 -8.41
CA ILE A 89 7.50 -0.73 -7.05
C ILE A 89 7.28 -2.21 -6.70
N VAL A 90 6.95 -3.06 -7.67
CA VAL A 90 6.82 -4.52 -7.46
C VAL A 90 8.14 -5.25 -7.24
N ASP A 91 9.28 -4.57 -7.38
CA ASP A 91 10.59 -5.08 -6.92
C ASP A 91 10.67 -5.08 -5.37
N ASN A 92 9.74 -4.38 -4.69
CA ASN A 92 9.54 -4.52 -3.25
C ASN A 92 8.76 -5.81 -2.97
N VAL A 93 9.31 -6.67 -2.10
CA VAL A 93 8.77 -8.00 -1.76
C VAL A 93 7.35 -8.01 -1.20
N GLU A 94 6.84 -6.86 -0.73
CA GLU A 94 5.49 -6.70 -0.19
C GLU A 94 4.51 -6.07 -1.19
N VAL A 95 4.96 -5.71 -2.40
CA VAL A 95 4.14 -5.05 -3.42
C VAL A 95 3.97 -5.93 -4.66
N PHE A 96 2.75 -6.02 -5.16
CA PHE A 96 2.34 -6.91 -6.24
C PHE A 96 1.48 -6.16 -7.25
N ASP A 97 1.52 -6.58 -8.51
CA ASP A 97 0.58 -6.16 -9.56
C ASP A 97 -0.50 -7.22 -9.82
N ASP A 98 -0.51 -8.27 -9.02
CA ASP A 98 -1.42 -9.40 -9.11
C ASP A 98 -1.94 -9.74 -7.70
N LYS A 99 -3.27 -9.79 -7.58
CA LYS A 99 -3.94 -10.00 -6.30
C LYS A 99 -3.78 -11.43 -5.79
N GLU A 100 -3.74 -12.41 -6.67
CA GLU A 100 -3.61 -13.81 -6.31
C GLU A 100 -2.22 -14.06 -5.71
N LYS A 101 -1.16 -13.53 -6.34
CA LYS A 101 0.20 -13.59 -5.80
C LYS A 101 0.36 -12.90 -4.44
N ALA A 102 -0.34 -11.78 -4.24
CA ALA A 102 -0.34 -11.08 -2.96
C ALA A 102 -0.97 -11.93 -1.85
N ILE A 103 -2.07 -12.62 -2.14
CA ILE A 103 -2.73 -13.53 -1.20
C ILE A 103 -1.80 -14.72 -0.89
N GLU A 104 -1.23 -15.36 -1.91
CA GLU A 104 -0.28 -16.46 -1.71
C GLU A 104 0.93 -16.04 -0.85
N HIS A 105 1.41 -14.81 -1.00
CA HIS A 105 2.49 -14.27 -0.17
C HIS A 105 2.09 -14.21 1.31
N LEU A 106 0.88 -13.71 1.60
CA LEU A 106 0.36 -13.62 2.96
C LEU A 106 0.19 -15.00 3.58
N GLU A 107 -0.40 -15.95 2.85
CA GLU A 107 -0.60 -17.33 3.31
C GLU A 107 0.73 -18.02 3.64
N ARG A 108 1.78 -17.79 2.85
CA ARG A 108 3.13 -18.32 3.15
C ARG A 108 3.72 -17.72 4.42
N LYS A 109 3.55 -16.42 4.66
CA LYS A 109 4.05 -15.75 5.89
C LYS A 109 3.30 -16.21 7.14
N GLU A 110 1.99 -16.46 7.04
CA GLU A 110 1.19 -17.00 8.15
C GLU A 110 1.62 -18.42 8.52
N ASN A 111 1.85 -19.30 7.54
CA ASN A 111 2.26 -20.69 7.78
C ASN A 111 3.72 -20.86 8.23
N GLY A 112 4.54 -19.81 8.11
CA GLY A 112 5.93 -19.79 8.54
C GLY A 112 6.18 -19.15 9.91
N SER A 113 5.12 -18.69 10.60
CA SER A 113 5.15 -18.00 11.89
C SER A 113 4.75 -18.90 13.06
#